data_AF-V9LAX5-F1
#
_entry.id   AF-V9LAX5-F1
#
_cell.length_a   1.000
_cell.length_b   1.000
_cell.length_c   1.000
_cell.angle_alpha   90.00
_cell.angle_beta   90.00
_cell.angle_gamma   90.00
#
_symmetry.space_group_name_H-M   'P 1'
#
loop_
_entity.id
_entity.type
_entity.pdbx_description
1 polymer ?
#
loop_
_entity_poly.entity_id
_entity_poly.type
_entity_poly.pdbx_seq_one_letter_code
_entity_poly.pdbx_strand_id
1 'polypeptide(L)'
;VAEFYFKCGAHPTSDSDTSVVLNLITPNRQHVPCITCTDTGDPVLVFPCADCHVICLDCFRLYCMTRLNDRQFIHDPQLGYTLPCVAGCPDSAIKELHHFRILGNHQYDRYQRYGAEEYVLCMRGVLCPSPGCGAGLLPDAGVRRIECLQQDGVGCGFVFCRECKEEYHEGQCCVLRVRERAPEQQAYVVDPQAAQLARWEEASRQTIEQTTKPCPKCHVPVEKHGGCMHMKCPRSSCLFQWCWLCGMEWNRDCMGDHWFG
;
A
#
# COMPACT_ATOMS: atom_id res chain seq x y z
N VAL A 1 24.67 5.76 -16.12
CA VAL A 1 23.55 5.53 -15.19
C VAL A 1 22.29 5.47 -16.03
N ALA A 2 21.43 4.47 -15.80
CA ALA A 2 20.14 4.35 -16.49
C ALA A 2 19.02 4.71 -15.51
N GLU A 3 17.98 5.37 -16.00
CA GLU A 3 16.78 5.74 -15.24
C GLU A 3 15.57 5.00 -15.83
N PHE A 4 14.76 4.39 -14.97
CA PHE A 4 13.58 3.63 -15.37
C PHE A 4 12.31 4.38 -14.95
N TYR A 5 11.30 4.38 -15.81
CA TYR A 5 9.99 4.94 -15.57
C TYR A 5 8.91 4.04 -16.18
N PHE A 6 7.67 4.20 -15.73
CA PHE A 6 6.52 3.42 -16.19
C PHE A 6 5.46 4.33 -16.79
N LYS A 7 4.70 3.79 -17.74
CA LYS A 7 3.57 4.45 -18.41
C LYS A 7 2.34 3.54 -18.33
N CYS A 8 1.16 4.13 -18.45
CA CYS A 8 -0.08 3.37 -18.54
C CYS A 8 -0.12 2.56 -19.84
N GLY A 9 -0.35 1.25 -19.75
CA GLY A 9 -0.48 0.35 -20.91
C GLY A 9 -1.89 0.32 -21.53
N ALA A 10 -2.89 0.97 -20.91
CA ALA A 10 -4.29 0.88 -21.34
C ALA A 10 -4.68 1.92 -22.40
N HIS A 11 -3.87 2.96 -22.61
CA HIS A 11 -4.13 4.01 -23.59
C HIS A 11 -2.82 4.58 -24.13
N PRO A 12 -2.83 5.24 -25.31
CA PRO A 12 -1.67 5.96 -25.80
C PRO A 12 -1.17 7.01 -24.80
N THR A 13 0.14 7.16 -24.66
CA THR A 13 0.79 8.08 -23.74
C THR A 13 1.89 8.87 -24.44
N SER A 14 2.11 10.11 -23.98
CA SER A 14 3.19 11.00 -24.40
C SER A 14 4.49 10.71 -23.64
N ASP A 15 5.58 11.39 -23.97
CA ASP A 15 6.87 11.22 -23.29
C ASP A 15 6.94 11.84 -21.89
N SER A 16 6.09 12.83 -21.60
CA SER A 16 5.97 13.41 -20.26
C SER A 16 5.10 12.57 -19.31
N ASP A 17 4.30 11.64 -19.85
CA ASP A 17 3.42 10.83 -19.02
C ASP A 17 4.25 9.80 -18.26
N THR A 18 4.07 9.78 -16.95
CA THR A 18 4.65 8.77 -16.06
C THR A 18 3.57 8.22 -15.14
N SER A 19 3.77 7.02 -14.65
CA SER A 19 2.86 6.33 -13.74
C SER A 19 3.65 5.74 -12.60
N VAL A 20 3.08 5.80 -11.40
CA VAL A 20 3.68 5.19 -10.21
C VAL A 20 3.56 3.68 -10.30
N VAL A 21 4.62 2.98 -9.92
CA VAL A 21 4.66 1.52 -9.90
C VAL A 21 3.97 1.01 -8.64
N LEU A 22 2.98 0.14 -8.82
CA LEU A 22 2.35 -0.58 -7.71
C LEU A 22 3.09 -1.90 -7.50
N ASN A 23 4.29 -1.80 -6.93
CA ASN A 23 5.25 -2.90 -6.85
C ASN A 23 4.83 -4.07 -5.94
N LEU A 24 3.78 -3.91 -5.13
CA LEU A 24 3.22 -5.00 -4.32
C LEU A 24 2.08 -5.73 -5.02
N ILE A 25 1.58 -5.21 -6.15
CA ILE A 25 0.51 -5.84 -6.93
C ILE A 25 1.14 -6.69 -8.03
N THR A 26 0.81 -7.97 -8.04
CA THR A 26 1.38 -8.94 -8.97
C THR A 26 0.29 -9.85 -9.56
N PRO A 27 0.42 -10.28 -10.82
CA PRO A 27 -0.45 -11.32 -11.38
C PRO A 27 -0.34 -12.63 -10.59
N ASN A 28 -1.48 -13.20 -10.18
CA ASN A 28 -1.53 -14.39 -9.34
C ASN A 28 -1.44 -15.69 -10.15
N ARG A 29 -0.36 -15.85 -10.91
CA ARG A 29 -0.08 -17.06 -11.71
C ARG A 29 0.07 -18.31 -10.85
N GLN A 30 0.35 -18.11 -9.57
CA GLN A 30 0.51 -19.19 -8.60
C GLN A 30 -0.83 -19.69 -8.03
N HIS A 31 -1.95 -19.00 -8.31
CA HIS A 31 -3.25 -19.29 -7.74
C HIS A 31 -3.22 -19.37 -6.20
N VAL A 32 -2.42 -18.49 -5.57
CA VAL A 32 -2.34 -18.42 -4.11
C VAL A 32 -3.68 -17.85 -3.59
N PRO A 33 -4.33 -18.51 -2.62
CA PRO A 33 -5.60 -18.04 -2.08
C PRO A 33 -5.41 -16.74 -1.29
N CYS A 34 -6.46 -15.92 -1.26
CA CYS A 34 -6.52 -14.73 -0.42
C CYS A 34 -6.51 -15.12 1.06
N ILE A 35 -5.69 -14.44 1.87
CA ILE A 35 -5.60 -14.67 3.32
C ILE A 35 -6.91 -14.44 4.08
N THR A 36 -7.79 -13.58 3.54
CA THR A 36 -9.06 -13.25 4.20
C THR A 36 -10.22 -14.12 3.72
N CYS A 37 -10.47 -14.16 2.40
CA CYS A 37 -11.66 -14.82 1.85
C CYS A 37 -11.38 -16.22 1.30
N THR A 38 -10.13 -16.67 1.27
CA THR A 38 -9.68 -17.96 0.72
C THR A 38 -9.90 -18.18 -0.79
N ASP A 39 -10.58 -17.26 -1.47
CA ASP A 39 -10.73 -17.28 -2.92
C ASP A 39 -9.42 -16.97 -3.65
N THR A 40 -9.31 -17.46 -4.88
CA THR A 40 -8.21 -17.11 -5.79
C THR A 40 -8.57 -15.88 -6.61
N GLY A 41 -7.97 -14.73 -6.29
CA GLY A 41 -8.08 -13.50 -7.09
C GLY A 41 -6.90 -13.32 -8.05
N ASP A 42 -7.08 -12.49 -9.07
CA ASP A 42 -6.00 -12.05 -9.98
C ASP A 42 -6.29 -10.62 -10.51
N PRO A 43 -5.39 -9.64 -10.34
CA PRO A 43 -4.13 -9.72 -9.59
C PRO A 43 -4.33 -9.75 -8.07
N VAL A 44 -3.24 -9.97 -7.34
CA VAL A 44 -3.19 -9.96 -5.87
C VAL A 44 -2.17 -8.95 -5.36
N LEU A 45 -2.32 -8.55 -4.09
CA LEU A 45 -1.30 -7.79 -3.37
C LEU A 45 -0.50 -8.74 -2.47
N VAL A 46 0.83 -8.64 -2.53
CA VAL A 46 1.77 -9.38 -1.68
C VAL A 46 2.36 -8.41 -0.67
N PHE A 47 2.12 -8.65 0.62
CA PHE A 47 2.67 -7.81 1.68
C PHE A 47 4.18 -7.99 1.82
N PRO A 48 4.94 -6.93 2.14
CA PRO A 48 6.39 -7.01 2.35
C PRO A 48 6.73 -7.56 3.74
N CYS A 49 6.08 -8.65 4.18
CA CYS A 49 6.38 -9.35 5.43
C CYS A 49 7.21 -10.61 5.17
N ALA A 50 7.79 -11.19 6.22
CA ALA A 50 8.64 -12.38 6.10
C ALA A 50 7.94 -13.59 5.44
N ASP A 51 6.63 -13.74 5.67
CA ASP A 51 5.81 -14.81 5.08
C ASP A 51 5.23 -14.45 3.70
N CYS A 52 5.49 -13.23 3.21
CA CYS A 52 4.96 -12.70 1.96
C CYS A 52 3.45 -12.94 1.79
N HIS A 53 2.65 -12.59 2.79
CA HIS A 53 1.21 -12.87 2.81
C HIS A 53 0.47 -12.24 1.62
N VAL A 54 -0.49 -12.97 1.07
CA VAL A 54 -1.24 -12.63 -0.15
C VAL A 54 -2.67 -12.23 0.17
N ILE A 55 -3.15 -11.13 -0.41
CA ILE A 55 -4.53 -10.68 -0.30
C ILE A 55 -5.09 -10.29 -1.67
N CYS A 56 -6.33 -10.67 -1.97
CA CYS A 56 -6.99 -10.20 -3.20
C CYS A 56 -7.33 -8.71 -3.10
N LEU A 57 -7.44 -8.02 -4.25
CA LEU A 57 -7.63 -6.57 -4.26
C LEU A 57 -8.94 -6.11 -3.59
N ASP A 58 -10.00 -6.92 -3.64
CA ASP A 58 -11.26 -6.58 -2.99
C ASP A 58 -11.17 -6.66 -1.47
N CYS A 59 -10.54 -7.71 -0.94
CA CYS A 59 -10.26 -7.81 0.49
C CYS A 59 -9.28 -6.73 0.95
N PHE A 60 -8.30 -6.34 0.12
CA PHE A 60 -7.39 -5.24 0.43
C PHE A 60 -8.11 -3.89 0.52
N ARG A 61 -9.03 -3.60 -0.41
CA ARG A 61 -9.88 -2.40 -0.35
C ARG A 61 -10.71 -2.39 0.94
N LEU A 62 -11.34 -3.51 1.27
CA LEU A 62 -12.13 -3.65 2.49
C LEU A 62 -11.28 -3.44 3.74
N TYR A 63 -10.11 -4.08 3.82
CA TYR A 63 -9.16 -3.90 4.91
C TYR A 63 -8.79 -2.42 5.10
N CYS A 64 -8.40 -1.74 4.02
CA CYS A 64 -8.09 -0.32 4.05
C CYS A 64 -9.30 0.53 4.49
N MET A 65 -10.49 0.27 3.96
CA MET A 65 -11.70 1.03 4.33
C MET A 65 -12.09 0.85 5.80
N THR A 66 -12.06 -0.38 6.31
CA THR A 66 -12.34 -0.67 7.72
C THR A 66 -11.36 0.07 8.62
N ARG A 67 -10.05 -0.08 8.36
CA ARG A 67 -9.02 0.61 9.15
C ARG A 67 -9.09 2.13 9.04
N LEU A 68 -9.48 2.66 7.88
CA LEU A 68 -9.64 4.10 7.70
C LEU A 68 -10.83 4.63 8.49
N ASN A 69 -11.97 3.94 8.46
CA ASN A 69 -13.18 4.31 9.20
C ASN A 69 -12.95 4.26 10.71
N ASP A 70 -12.24 3.24 11.18
CA ASP A 70 -11.97 3.01 12.60
C ASP A 70 -10.76 3.81 13.13
N ARG A 71 -10.10 4.61 12.28
CA ARG A 71 -8.88 5.38 12.61
C ARG A 71 -7.73 4.49 13.14
N GLN A 72 -7.52 3.36 12.48
CA GLN A 72 -6.55 2.32 12.87
C GLN A 72 -5.43 2.11 11.83
N PHE A 73 -5.16 3.11 10.99
CA PHE A 73 -3.90 3.19 10.26
C PHE A 73 -2.78 3.54 11.25
N ILE A 74 -1.57 3.13 10.92
CA ILE A 74 -0.40 3.41 11.74
C ILE A 74 0.35 4.63 11.18
N HIS A 75 0.88 5.46 12.06
CA HIS A 75 1.78 6.54 11.69
C HIS A 75 3.24 6.07 11.82
N ASP A 76 3.92 5.93 10.69
CA ASP A 76 5.36 5.72 10.63
C ASP A 76 6.06 7.08 10.45
N PRO A 77 7.08 7.44 11.27
CA PRO A 77 7.75 8.74 11.17
C PRO A 77 8.44 9.03 9.83
N GLN A 78 8.81 8.01 9.06
CA GLN A 78 9.51 8.16 7.78
C GLN A 78 8.58 7.96 6.58
N LEU A 79 7.62 7.03 6.69
CA LEU A 79 6.69 6.71 5.60
C LEU A 79 5.40 7.53 5.66
N GLY A 80 4.99 7.98 6.84
CA GLY A 80 3.70 8.62 7.08
C GLY A 80 2.60 7.63 7.47
N TYR A 81 1.37 7.90 7.04
CA TYR A 81 0.19 7.12 7.43
C TYR A 81 0.06 5.88 6.56
N THR A 82 0.14 4.68 7.13
CA THR A 82 0.19 3.43 6.36
C THR A 82 -0.49 2.27 7.07
N LEU A 83 -0.47 1.08 6.46
CA LEU A 83 -0.97 -0.16 7.01
C LEU A 83 0.09 -1.27 6.94
N PRO A 84 0.18 -2.12 7.98
CA PRO A 84 1.00 -3.32 7.95
C PRO A 84 0.27 -4.48 7.24
N CYS A 85 0.92 -5.63 7.21
CA CYS A 85 0.28 -6.89 6.85
C CYS A 85 -0.96 -7.13 7.71
N VAL A 86 -2.03 -7.59 7.06
CA VAL A 86 -3.32 -7.88 7.71
C VAL A 86 -3.21 -8.94 8.82
N ALA A 87 -2.24 -9.86 8.72
CA ALA A 87 -1.93 -10.87 9.73
C ALA A 87 -1.15 -10.33 10.95
N GLY A 88 -0.81 -9.04 10.97
CA GLY A 88 -0.09 -8.41 12.09
C GLY A 88 1.41 -8.72 12.13
N CYS A 89 2.01 -9.11 10.99
CA CYS A 89 3.45 -9.35 10.92
C CYS A 89 4.26 -8.08 11.25
N PRO A 90 5.39 -8.19 11.97
CA PRO A 90 6.30 -7.06 12.18
C PRO A 90 6.92 -6.59 10.85
N ASP A 91 7.38 -5.33 10.83
CA ASP A 91 8.15 -4.72 9.73
C ASP A 91 7.50 -4.84 8.33
N SER A 92 6.18 -4.89 8.29
CA SER A 92 5.40 -5.21 7.10
C SER A 92 4.62 -4.03 6.52
N ALA A 93 4.96 -2.81 6.94
CA ALA A 93 4.30 -1.59 6.50
C ALA A 93 4.47 -1.35 5.00
N ILE A 94 3.38 -0.98 4.34
CA ILE A 94 3.40 -0.59 2.93
C ILE A 94 4.15 0.74 2.80
N LYS A 95 5.25 0.73 2.04
CA LYS A 95 6.14 1.89 1.88
C LYS A 95 5.68 2.85 0.78
N GLU A 96 5.14 2.30 -0.32
CA GLU A 96 4.63 3.09 -1.43
C GLU A 96 3.15 3.43 -1.21
N LEU A 97 2.87 4.65 -0.77
CA LEU A 97 1.53 5.10 -0.37
C LEU A 97 0.54 5.17 -1.56
N HIS A 98 1.03 5.22 -2.80
CA HIS A 98 0.17 5.22 -3.98
C HIS A 98 -0.64 3.93 -4.12
N HIS A 99 -0.28 2.83 -3.43
CA HIS A 99 -1.12 1.63 -3.33
C HIS A 99 -2.52 1.94 -2.79
N PHE A 100 -2.65 2.93 -1.90
CA PHE A 100 -3.95 3.32 -1.34
C PHE A 100 -4.85 4.06 -2.34
N ARG A 101 -4.36 4.47 -3.52
CA ARG A 101 -5.22 5.00 -4.60
C ARG A 101 -6.21 3.96 -5.12
N ILE A 102 -5.99 2.67 -4.85
CA ILE A 102 -6.93 1.59 -5.19
C ILE A 102 -8.30 1.75 -4.49
N LEU A 103 -8.35 2.53 -3.41
CA LEU A 103 -9.58 2.90 -2.71
C LEU A 103 -10.51 3.81 -3.53
N GLY A 104 -9.99 4.42 -4.61
CA GLY A 104 -10.68 5.45 -5.39
C GLY A 104 -10.61 6.83 -4.75
N ASN A 105 -10.88 7.86 -5.55
CA ASN A 105 -10.63 9.27 -5.20
C ASN A 105 -11.25 9.69 -3.85
N HIS A 106 -12.54 9.43 -3.65
CA HIS A 106 -13.24 9.84 -2.43
C HIS A 106 -12.62 9.28 -1.15
N GLN A 107 -12.23 8.01 -1.15
CA GLN A 107 -11.63 7.37 0.02
C GLN A 107 -10.15 7.75 0.17
N TYR A 108 -9.44 7.95 -0.95
CA TYR A 108 -8.06 8.43 -0.94
C TYR A 108 -7.96 9.85 -0.38
N ASP A 109 -8.90 10.74 -0.72
CA ASP A 109 -8.98 12.10 -0.15
C ASP A 109 -9.21 12.06 1.37
N ARG A 110 -10.07 11.14 1.84
CA ARG A 110 -10.25 10.88 3.28
C ARG A 110 -8.97 10.37 3.93
N TYR A 111 -8.28 9.45 3.29
CA TYR A 111 -6.98 8.94 3.73
C TYR A 111 -5.94 10.06 3.86
N GLN A 112 -5.79 10.92 2.85
CA GLN A 112 -4.85 12.05 2.90
C GLN A 112 -5.20 13.01 4.03
N ARG A 113 -6.49 13.35 4.20
CA ARG A 113 -6.95 14.20 5.29
C ARG A 113 -6.63 13.58 6.65
N TYR A 114 -6.94 12.30 6.84
CA TYR A 114 -6.71 11.61 8.11
C TYR A 114 -5.21 11.49 8.43
N GLY A 115 -4.37 11.26 7.42
CA GLY A 115 -2.92 11.27 7.59
C GLY A 115 -2.38 12.64 8.00
N ALA A 116 -2.89 13.73 7.42
CA ALA A 116 -2.52 15.09 7.81
C ALA A 116 -2.99 15.43 9.24
N GLU A 117 -4.22 15.03 9.60
CA GLU A 117 -4.75 15.17 10.96
C GLU A 117 -3.89 14.42 11.98
N GLU A 118 -3.52 13.17 11.70
CA GLU A 118 -2.69 12.36 12.59
C GLU A 118 -1.31 12.99 12.78
N TYR A 119 -0.69 13.50 11.72
CA TYR A 119 0.59 14.20 11.81
C TYR A 119 0.52 15.43 12.73
N VAL A 120 -0.55 16.22 12.64
CA VAL A 120 -0.79 17.36 13.55
C VAL A 120 -0.85 16.89 15.00
N LEU A 121 -1.55 15.78 15.27
CA LEU A 121 -1.65 15.20 16.61
C LEU A 121 -0.30 14.67 17.12
N CYS A 122 0.49 14.01 16.27
CA CYS A 122 1.86 13.57 16.60
C CYS A 122 2.76 14.75 16.98
N MET A 123 2.59 15.90 16.33
CA MET A 123 3.28 17.15 16.65
C MET A 123 2.70 17.88 17.89
N ARG A 124 1.89 17.20 18.71
CA ARG A 124 1.17 17.75 19.88
C ARG A 124 0.22 18.91 19.55
N GLY A 125 -0.16 19.02 18.28
CA GLY A 125 -1.20 19.94 17.82
C GLY A 125 -2.59 19.51 18.27
N VAL A 126 -3.59 20.21 17.73
CA VAL A 126 -5.01 19.94 17.99
C VAL A 126 -5.84 20.17 16.74
N LEU A 127 -6.92 19.41 16.60
CA LEU A 127 -7.91 19.64 15.56
C LEU A 127 -9.03 20.53 16.09
N CYS A 128 -9.54 21.42 15.25
CA CYS A 128 -10.72 22.23 15.56
C CYS A 128 -11.95 21.31 15.73
N PRO A 129 -12.65 21.36 16.88
CA PRO A 129 -13.81 20.51 17.17
C PRO A 129 -15.11 21.01 16.51
N SER A 130 -15.11 22.23 15.95
CA SER A 130 -16.29 22.80 15.32
C SER A 130 -16.79 21.91 14.18
N PRO A 131 -18.08 21.53 14.16
CA PRO A 131 -18.67 20.76 13.07
C PRO A 131 -18.40 21.43 11.72
N GLY A 132 -17.94 20.65 10.74
CA GLY A 132 -17.63 21.14 9.39
C GLY A 132 -16.29 21.87 9.24
N CYS A 133 -15.53 22.10 10.32
CA CYS A 133 -14.20 22.72 10.24
C CYS A 133 -13.07 21.68 10.20
N GLY A 134 -12.73 21.08 11.35
CA GLY A 134 -11.65 20.07 11.43
C GLY A 134 -10.24 20.58 11.14
N ALA A 135 -10.01 21.90 11.10
CA ALA A 135 -8.70 22.47 10.82
C ALA A 135 -7.63 21.98 11.82
N GLY A 136 -6.46 21.59 11.31
CA GLY A 136 -5.30 21.20 12.12
C GLY A 136 -4.51 22.41 12.58
N LEU A 137 -4.32 22.55 13.89
CA LEU A 137 -3.68 23.70 14.53
C LEU A 137 -2.44 23.23 15.30
N LEU A 138 -1.34 23.98 15.17
CA LEU A 138 -0.08 23.76 15.89
C LEU A 138 0.19 24.93 16.86
N PRO A 139 -0.58 25.05 17.96
CA PRO A 139 -0.37 26.10 18.95
C PRO A 139 0.86 25.83 19.81
N ASP A 140 1.41 26.88 20.42
CA ASP A 140 2.51 26.77 21.37
C ASP A 140 2.18 25.82 22.54
N ALA A 141 3.25 25.26 23.13
CA ALA A 141 3.13 24.38 24.27
C ALA A 141 2.50 25.11 25.48
N GLY A 142 1.57 24.44 26.17
CA GLY A 142 0.95 24.99 27.38
C GLY A 142 -0.19 26.00 27.16
N VAL A 143 -0.44 26.44 25.92
CA VAL A 143 -1.58 27.30 25.62
C VAL A 143 -2.87 26.49 25.68
N ARG A 144 -3.82 26.91 26.55
CA ARG A 144 -5.12 26.24 26.72
C ARG A 144 -6.25 26.90 25.92
N ARG A 145 -6.21 28.21 25.72
CA ARG A 145 -7.12 28.95 24.83
C ARG A 145 -6.66 28.79 23.39
N ILE A 146 -7.37 28.00 22.60
CA ILE A 146 -7.06 27.81 21.19
C ILE A 146 -8.07 28.56 20.35
N GLU A 147 -7.60 29.32 19.37
CA GLU A 147 -8.44 30.03 18.42
C GLU A 147 -8.19 29.47 17.02
N CYS A 148 -9.25 28.97 16.40
CA CYS A 148 -9.22 28.50 15.01
C CYS A 148 -9.29 29.71 14.07
N LEU A 149 -8.19 30.44 13.93
CA LEU A 149 -8.10 31.69 13.17
C LEU A 149 -8.64 31.52 11.75
N GLN A 150 -9.50 32.45 11.32
CA GLN A 150 -9.92 32.59 9.92
C GLN A 150 -8.86 33.36 9.15
N GLN A 151 -7.83 32.68 8.66
CA GLN A 151 -6.80 33.27 7.79
C GLN A 151 -6.79 32.54 6.44
N ASP A 152 -6.75 33.29 5.34
CA ASP A 152 -6.71 32.75 3.97
C ASP A 152 -7.83 31.74 3.64
N GLY A 153 -9.00 31.90 4.25
CA GLY A 153 -10.14 30.99 4.08
C GLY A 153 -10.00 29.64 4.80
N VAL A 154 -8.97 29.47 5.64
CA VAL A 154 -8.76 28.32 6.51
C VAL A 154 -9.19 28.70 7.94
N GLY A 155 -9.92 27.80 8.61
CA GLY A 155 -10.42 27.98 9.98
C GLY A 155 -11.85 28.53 10.07
N CYS A 156 -12.43 28.55 11.27
CA CYS A 156 -13.84 28.92 11.48
C CYS A 156 -14.08 29.99 12.54
N GLY A 157 -13.03 30.48 13.20
CA GLY A 157 -13.11 31.49 14.27
C GLY A 157 -13.48 30.92 15.63
N PHE A 158 -13.72 29.61 15.73
CA PHE A 158 -14.11 28.99 16.99
C PHE A 158 -12.96 29.04 18.01
N VAL A 159 -13.28 29.50 19.21
CA VAL A 159 -12.34 29.58 20.34
C VAL A 159 -12.69 28.49 21.34
N PHE A 160 -11.77 27.55 21.58
CA PHE A 160 -12.03 26.35 22.34
C PHE A 160 -10.91 26.01 23.32
N CYS A 161 -11.26 25.19 24.32
CA CYS A 161 -10.31 24.67 25.28
C CYS A 161 -9.53 23.50 24.70
N ARG A 162 -8.19 23.57 24.77
CA ARG A 162 -7.28 22.50 24.31
C ARG A 162 -7.59 21.14 24.95
N GLU A 163 -8.03 21.13 26.20
CA GLU A 163 -8.16 19.91 27.01
C GLU A 163 -9.50 19.22 26.76
N CYS A 164 -10.61 19.88 27.04
CA CYS A 164 -11.95 19.29 26.90
C CYS A 164 -12.54 19.38 25.49
N LYS A 165 -11.97 20.20 24.59
CA LYS A 165 -12.48 20.50 23.23
C LYS A 165 -13.84 21.21 23.18
N GLU A 166 -14.34 21.72 24.32
CA GLU A 166 -15.52 22.58 24.40
C GLU A 166 -15.15 24.06 24.19
N GLU A 167 -16.15 24.95 24.12
CA GLU A 167 -15.94 26.40 24.10
C GLU A 167 -14.97 26.85 25.21
N TYR A 168 -14.11 27.82 24.91
CA TYR A 168 -13.09 28.25 25.86
C TYR A 168 -13.72 28.78 27.16
N HIS A 169 -13.14 28.37 28.28
CA HIS A 169 -13.59 28.75 29.60
C HIS A 169 -12.40 28.94 30.54
N GLU A 170 -12.57 29.80 31.54
CA GLU A 170 -11.64 29.93 32.66
C GLU A 170 -11.92 28.84 33.71
N GLY A 171 -10.96 28.58 34.61
CA GLY A 171 -11.09 27.53 35.63
C GLY A 171 -10.95 26.09 35.09
N GLN A 172 -11.30 25.08 35.90
CA GLN A 172 -11.11 23.66 35.56
C GLN A 172 -12.14 23.13 34.56
N CYS A 173 -11.78 22.11 33.76
CA CYS A 173 -12.73 21.44 32.85
C CYS A 173 -13.78 20.64 33.63
N CYS A 174 -15.05 20.93 33.36
CA CYS A 174 -16.19 20.36 34.11
C CYS A 174 -16.35 18.84 33.96
N VAL A 175 -15.78 18.23 32.92
CA VAL A 175 -15.83 16.77 32.72
C VAL A 175 -14.54 16.32 32.06
N LEU A 176 -13.62 15.75 32.83
CA LEU A 176 -12.65 14.81 32.27
C LEU A 176 -13.44 13.56 31.87
N ARG A 177 -14.07 13.57 30.71
CA ARG A 177 -14.41 12.32 30.03
C ARG A 177 -13.07 11.70 29.66
N VAL A 178 -12.49 10.94 30.59
CA VAL A 178 -11.48 9.95 30.27
C VAL A 178 -12.17 9.01 29.29
N ARG A 179 -12.08 9.31 28.00
CA ARG A 179 -12.21 8.28 26.98
C ARG A 179 -11.00 7.40 27.25
N GLU A 180 -11.20 6.39 28.08
CA GLU A 180 -10.30 5.25 28.13
C GLU A 180 -10.03 4.90 26.67
N ARG A 181 -8.78 5.05 26.22
CA ARG A 181 -8.38 4.42 24.97
C ARG A 181 -8.69 2.96 25.20
N ALA A 182 -9.75 2.47 24.55
CA ALA A 182 -10.01 1.05 24.49
C ALA A 182 -8.68 0.39 24.11
N PRO A 183 -8.29 -0.71 24.78
CA PRO A 183 -7.02 -1.34 24.53
C PRO A 183 -6.84 -1.50 23.02
N GLU A 184 -5.72 -0.99 22.53
CA GLU A 184 -5.27 -1.21 21.17
C GLU A 184 -5.32 -2.70 20.86
N GLN A 185 -5.63 -3.03 19.59
CA GLN A 185 -5.67 -4.36 18.99
C GLN A 185 -7.05 -5.03 18.95
N GLN A 186 -7.99 -4.42 18.23
CA GLN A 186 -8.83 -5.24 17.36
C GLN A 186 -7.99 -5.60 16.13
N ALA A 187 -7.22 -6.68 16.24
CA ALA A 187 -6.59 -7.29 15.09
C ALA A 187 -7.70 -7.60 14.06
N TYR A 188 -7.44 -7.30 12.80
CA TYR A 188 -8.28 -7.77 11.72
C TYR A 188 -8.18 -9.29 11.83
N VAL A 189 -9.29 -9.97 12.13
CA VAL A 189 -9.24 -11.38 12.49
C VAL A 189 -8.90 -12.17 11.24
N VAL A 190 -7.72 -12.77 11.24
CA VAL A 190 -7.24 -13.64 10.17
C VAL A 190 -7.18 -15.06 10.71
N ASP A 191 -7.74 -15.99 9.94
CA ASP A 191 -7.66 -17.41 10.27
C ASP A 191 -6.21 -17.91 10.14
N PRO A 192 -5.62 -18.52 11.18
CA PRO A 192 -4.23 -18.99 11.14
C PRO A 192 -3.96 -20.00 10.03
N GLN A 193 -4.95 -20.84 9.67
CA GLN A 193 -4.79 -21.81 8.59
C GLN A 193 -4.81 -21.11 7.23
N ALA A 194 -5.70 -20.13 7.02
CA ALA A 194 -5.67 -19.28 5.84
C ALA A 194 -4.35 -18.51 5.69
N ALA A 195 -3.77 -18.01 6.79
CA ALA A 195 -2.45 -17.36 6.78
C ALA A 195 -1.32 -18.28 6.30
N GLN A 196 -1.34 -19.57 6.69
CA GLN A 196 -0.36 -20.54 6.21
C GLN A 196 -0.48 -20.82 4.71
N LEU A 197 -1.71 -20.86 4.18
CA LEU A 197 -1.96 -21.14 2.76
C LEU A 197 -1.73 -19.91 1.87
N ALA A 198 -1.94 -18.70 2.39
CA ALA A 198 -1.86 -17.45 1.66
C ALA A 198 -0.45 -16.85 1.67
N ARG A 199 0.59 -17.65 1.43
CA ARG A 199 1.99 -17.22 1.38
C ARG A 199 2.50 -17.21 -0.05
N TRP A 200 3.13 -16.11 -0.44
CA TRP A 200 3.78 -15.99 -1.74
C TRP A 200 5.14 -16.70 -1.71
N GLU A 201 5.13 -18.02 -1.89
CA GLU A 201 6.35 -18.82 -1.92
C GLU A 201 7.00 -18.79 -3.32
N GLU A 202 7.77 -17.75 -3.60
CA GLU A 202 8.54 -17.64 -4.85
C GLU A 202 9.57 -18.79 -5.02
N ALA A 203 10.15 -19.26 -3.90
CA ALA A 203 11.20 -20.29 -3.90
C ALA A 203 10.68 -21.72 -4.05
N SER A 204 9.49 -22.03 -3.51
CA SER A 204 8.96 -23.41 -3.48
C SER A 204 8.42 -23.86 -4.84
N ARG A 205 8.09 -22.89 -5.73
CA ARG A 205 7.53 -23.14 -7.07
C ARG A 205 8.41 -22.79 -8.27
N GLN A 206 9.62 -22.27 -8.09
CA GLN A 206 10.64 -22.45 -9.15
C GLN A 206 10.76 -23.94 -9.52
N THR A 207 10.44 -24.85 -8.60
CA THR A 207 10.35 -26.29 -8.83
C THR A 207 9.10 -26.77 -9.58
N ILE A 208 8.01 -25.99 -9.64
CA ILE A 208 6.73 -26.38 -10.29
C ILE A 208 6.55 -25.67 -11.65
N GLU A 209 7.00 -24.42 -11.78
CA GLU A 209 7.24 -23.84 -13.12
C GLU A 209 8.48 -24.49 -13.70
N GLN A 210 8.42 -24.98 -14.93
CA GLN A 210 9.57 -25.65 -15.56
C GLN A 210 10.79 -24.72 -15.49
N THR A 211 11.76 -24.98 -14.59
CA THR A 211 13.05 -24.24 -14.55
C THR A 211 13.75 -24.27 -15.90
N THR A 212 13.35 -25.23 -16.75
CA THR A 212 13.89 -25.49 -18.06
C THR A 212 12.78 -25.48 -19.10
N LYS A 213 12.86 -24.62 -20.11
CA LYS A 213 11.97 -24.61 -21.27
C LYS A 213 12.76 -24.84 -22.56
N PRO A 214 12.19 -25.52 -23.58
CA PRO A 214 12.86 -25.71 -24.85
C PRO A 214 12.98 -24.38 -25.61
N CYS A 215 14.15 -24.11 -26.18
CA CYS A 215 14.35 -22.95 -27.06
C CYS A 215 13.34 -22.99 -28.24
N PRO A 216 12.59 -21.91 -28.52
CA PRO A 216 11.59 -21.90 -29.60
C PRO A 216 12.16 -22.18 -31.00
N LYS A 217 13.45 -21.92 -31.22
CA LYS A 217 14.12 -22.09 -32.51
C LYS A 217 14.81 -23.45 -32.70
N CYS A 218 15.41 -24.00 -31.64
CA CYS A 218 16.24 -25.21 -31.75
C CYS A 218 15.87 -26.33 -30.77
N HIS A 219 14.86 -26.11 -29.93
CA HIS A 219 14.30 -27.04 -28.95
C HIS A 219 15.27 -27.57 -27.89
N VAL A 220 16.50 -27.07 -27.84
CA VAL A 220 17.44 -27.37 -26.76
C VAL A 220 16.85 -26.85 -25.44
N PRO A 221 16.83 -27.68 -24.38
CA PRO A 221 16.41 -27.25 -23.05
C PRO A 221 17.26 -26.08 -22.55
N VAL A 222 16.62 -24.99 -22.12
CA VAL A 222 17.26 -23.79 -21.58
C VAL A 222 16.74 -23.54 -20.18
N GLU A 223 17.64 -23.44 -19.21
CA GLU A 223 17.31 -23.15 -17.82
C GLU A 223 17.16 -21.63 -17.58
N LYS A 224 16.15 -21.20 -16.82
CA LYS A 224 16.01 -19.81 -16.36
C LYS A 224 16.88 -19.59 -15.13
N HIS A 225 17.83 -18.68 -15.24
CA HIS A 225 18.64 -18.22 -14.12
C HIS A 225 18.28 -16.77 -13.79
N GLY A 226 17.63 -16.55 -12.64
CA GLY A 226 17.25 -15.22 -12.14
C GLY A 226 15.87 -14.71 -12.59
N GLY A 227 15.63 -13.42 -12.38
CA GLY A 227 14.31 -12.77 -12.61
C GLY A 227 14.10 -12.21 -14.02
N CYS A 228 15.08 -12.26 -14.92
CA CYS A 228 14.94 -11.70 -16.27
C CYS A 228 14.11 -12.63 -17.17
N MET A 229 13.14 -12.09 -17.90
CA MET A 229 12.37 -12.83 -18.89
C MET A 229 13.03 -12.88 -20.27
N HIS A 230 14.09 -12.08 -20.49
CA HIS A 230 14.87 -12.10 -21.72
C HIS A 230 15.92 -13.21 -21.68
N MET A 231 15.68 -14.27 -22.45
CA MET A 231 16.54 -15.44 -22.53
C MET A 231 17.37 -15.43 -23.80
N LYS A 232 18.62 -15.88 -23.70
CA LYS A 232 19.48 -16.14 -24.85
C LYS A 232 19.81 -17.63 -24.91
N CYS A 233 19.55 -18.27 -26.05
CA CYS A 233 19.88 -19.68 -26.22
C CYS A 233 21.39 -19.91 -26.02
N PRO A 234 21.80 -20.81 -25.10
CA PRO A 234 23.21 -21.04 -24.79
C PRO A 234 23.95 -21.77 -25.92
N ARG A 235 23.22 -22.42 -26.84
CA ARG A 235 23.81 -23.09 -27.99
C ARG A 235 24.44 -22.06 -28.93
N SER A 236 25.75 -22.14 -29.10
CA SER A 236 26.56 -21.24 -29.93
C SER A 236 26.10 -21.14 -31.38
N SER A 237 25.53 -22.21 -31.94
CA SER A 237 24.97 -22.22 -33.30
C SER A 237 23.57 -21.63 -33.42
N CYS A 238 22.91 -21.26 -32.31
CA CYS A 238 21.54 -20.75 -32.29
C CYS A 238 21.50 -19.29 -31.82
N LEU A 239 21.98 -19.02 -30.60
CA LEU A 239 22.02 -17.69 -29.96
C LEU A 239 20.70 -16.88 -30.00
N PHE A 240 19.58 -17.55 -30.25
CA PHE A 240 18.27 -16.92 -30.37
C PHE A 240 17.86 -16.24 -29.05
N GLN A 241 17.39 -15.01 -29.15
CA GLN A 241 16.92 -14.20 -28.03
C GLN A 241 15.40 -14.27 -27.98
N TRP A 242 14.84 -14.69 -26.85
CA TRP A 242 13.42 -15.01 -26.74
C TRP A 242 12.87 -14.68 -25.36
N CYS A 243 11.57 -14.43 -25.27
CA CYS A 243 10.88 -14.18 -24.00
C CYS A 243 10.48 -15.50 -23.33
N TRP A 244 10.89 -15.68 -22.07
CA TRP A 244 10.55 -16.86 -21.26
C TRP A 244 9.03 -17.08 -21.10
N LEU A 245 8.26 -15.99 -21.02
CA LEU A 245 6.81 -16.03 -20.87
C LEU A 245 6.11 -16.29 -22.20
N CYS A 246 6.47 -15.53 -23.25
CA CYS A 246 5.77 -15.61 -24.53
C CYS A 246 6.21 -16.80 -25.40
N GLY A 247 7.44 -17.32 -25.23
CA GLY A 247 8.00 -18.33 -26.14
C GLY A 247 8.30 -17.81 -27.55
N MET A 248 8.36 -16.50 -27.74
CA MET A 248 8.59 -15.82 -29.02
C MET A 248 9.90 -15.01 -29.00
N GLU A 249 10.32 -14.51 -30.16
CA GLU A 249 11.48 -13.61 -30.27
C GLU A 249 11.35 -12.41 -29.34
N TRP A 250 12.44 -12.07 -28.65
CA TRP A 250 12.47 -10.95 -27.72
C TRP A 250 12.24 -9.63 -28.45
N ASN A 251 11.28 -8.83 -27.96
CA ASN A 251 10.89 -7.57 -28.59
C ASN A 251 10.62 -6.48 -27.53
N ARG A 252 10.28 -5.27 -28.00
CA ARG A 252 10.04 -4.11 -27.12
C ARG A 252 8.77 -4.25 -26.28
N ASP A 253 7.79 -5.02 -26.74
CA ASP A 253 6.54 -5.25 -25.99
C ASP A 253 6.85 -6.15 -24.78
N CYS A 254 7.63 -7.21 -24.96
CA CYS A 254 8.12 -8.04 -23.85
C CYS A 254 8.94 -7.23 -22.83
N MET A 255 9.76 -6.29 -23.32
CA MET A 255 10.53 -5.38 -22.47
C MET A 255 9.64 -4.40 -21.68
N GLY A 256 8.54 -3.93 -22.25
CA GLY A 256 7.60 -3.02 -21.58
C GLY A 256 6.68 -3.73 -20.58
N ASP A 257 6.15 -4.88 -20.97
CA ASP A 257 5.03 -5.51 -20.26
C ASP A 257 5.47 -6.46 -19.15
N HIS A 258 6.59 -7.18 -19.34
CA HIS A 258 7.00 -8.24 -18.42
C HIS A 258 8.51 -8.52 -18.51
N TRP A 259 9.33 -7.48 -18.39
CA TRP A 259 10.78 -7.62 -18.42
C TRP A 259 11.31 -8.55 -17.32
N PHE A 260 10.75 -8.43 -16.11
CA PHE A 260 11.18 -9.16 -14.93
C PHE A 260 10.02 -9.89 -14.23
N GLY A 261 10.37 -10.92 -13.46
CA GLY A 261 9.50 -11.62 -12.52
C GLY A 261 9.96 -13.04 -12.23
#